data_AF-A0A542DW93-F1
#
_entry.id   AF-A0A542DW93-F1
#
_cell.length_a   1.000
_cell.length_b   1.000
_cell.length_c   1.000
_cell.angle_alpha   90.00
_cell.angle_beta   90.00
_cell.angle_gamma   90.00
#
_symmetry.space_group_name_H-M   'P 1'
#
loop_
_entity.id
_entity.type
_entity.pdbx_description
1 polymer ?
#
loop_
_entity_poly.entity_id
_entity_poly.type
_entity_poly.pdbx_seq_one_letter_code
_entity_poly.pdbx_strand_id
1 'polypeptide(L)'
;MGIFDVNGYEFLILLVVGIVVLGPERLPEYAAKLARFVQQARGMASGARESLREQMGPEFDDIDWAQYDPRRYDPRRIVREALLEPFESGDPQDDDKPVTATMAAVAPAQVFDPSKPVPWDAEAT
;
A
#
# COMPACT_ATOMS: atom_id res chain seq x y z
N MET A 1 11.49 -14.25 4.15
CA MET A 1 11.36 -13.52 2.87
C MET A 1 9.87 -13.37 2.60
N GLY A 2 9.29 -12.24 3.01
CA GLY A 2 7.87 -11.96 2.82
C GLY A 2 7.60 -11.69 1.34
N ILE A 3 6.47 -12.17 0.83
CA ILE A 3 6.14 -12.14 -0.60
C ILE A 3 5.81 -10.71 -1.13
N PHE A 4 5.87 -9.70 -0.26
CA PHE A 4 5.53 -8.29 -0.54
C PHE A 4 6.52 -7.30 0.08
N ASP A 5 7.80 -7.65 0.17
CA ASP A 5 8.86 -6.70 0.56
C ASP A 5 9.20 -5.81 -0.66
N VAL A 6 8.28 -4.91 -1.03
CA VAL A 6 8.46 -3.96 -2.14
C VAL A 6 8.50 -2.57 -1.56
N ASN A 7 9.69 -1.98 -1.53
CA ASN A 7 9.91 -0.60 -1.13
C ASN A 7 9.38 0.37 -2.21
N GLY A 8 9.10 1.62 -1.83
CA GLY A 8 8.55 2.62 -2.76
C GLY A 8 9.38 2.82 -4.04
N TYR A 9 10.71 2.69 -3.93
CA TYR A 9 11.62 2.71 -5.07
C TYR A 9 11.50 1.47 -5.96
N GLU A 10 11.36 0.28 -5.38
CA GLU A 10 11.19 -0.97 -6.13
C GLU A 10 9.86 -0.97 -6.88
N PHE A 11 8.80 -0.42 -6.29
CA PHE A 11 7.52 -0.21 -6.97
C PHE A 11 7.67 0.72 -8.19
N LEU A 12 8.44 1.80 -8.06
CA LEU A 12 8.73 2.73 -9.16
C LEU A 12 9.48 2.04 -10.31
N ILE A 13 10.47 1.20 -9.99
CA ILE A 13 11.18 0.40 -11.00
C ILE A 13 10.19 -0.54 -11.71
N LEU A 14 9.35 -1.26 -10.96
CA LEU A 14 8.35 -2.16 -11.53
C LEU A 14 7.36 -1.43 -12.44
N LEU A 15 6.96 -0.21 -12.06
CA LEU A 15 6.10 0.64 -12.89
C LEU A 15 6.80 0.98 -14.22
N VAL A 16 8.05 1.41 -14.18
CA VAL A 16 8.84 1.73 -15.39
C VAL A 16 9.01 0.49 -16.27
N VAL A 17 9.35 -0.66 -15.69
CA VAL A 17 9.45 -1.93 -16.41
C VAL A 17 8.11 -2.29 -17.04
N GLY A 18 7.00 -2.17 -16.31
CA GLY A 18 5.66 -2.40 -16.83
C GLY A 18 5.30 -1.49 -18.00
N ILE A 19 5.65 -0.19 -17.92
CA ILE A 19 5.47 0.78 -19.01
C ILE A 19 6.27 0.38 -20.25
N VAL A 20 7.53 -0.05 -20.07
CA VAL A 20 8.40 -0.45 -21.19
C VAL A 20 7.89 -1.73 -21.85
N VAL A 21 7.52 -2.74 -21.06
CA VAL A 21 7.04 -4.04 -21.57
C VAL A 21 5.72 -3.91 -22.30
N LEU A 22 4.78 -3.13 -21.75
CA LEU A 22 3.46 -2.93 -22.35
C LEU A 22 3.47 -1.89 -23.48
N GLY A 23 4.45 -0.99 -23.45
CA GLY A 23 4.61 0.15 -24.34
C GLY A 23 3.93 1.41 -23.79
N PRO A 24 4.63 2.56 -23.72
CA PRO A 24 4.08 3.80 -23.16
C PRO A 24 2.89 4.34 -23.97
N GLU A 25 2.83 4.04 -25.27
CA GLU A 25 1.72 4.47 -26.13
C GLU A 25 0.42 3.70 -25.89
N ARG A 26 0.51 2.44 -25.44
CA ARG A 26 -0.67 1.55 -25.25
C ARG A 26 -1.24 1.63 -23.84
N LEU A 27 -0.41 1.96 -22.85
CA LEU A 27 -0.84 2.15 -21.47
C LEU A 27 -2.03 3.11 -21.27
N PRO A 28 -2.04 4.33 -21.84
CA PRO A 28 -3.16 5.25 -21.67
C PRO A 28 -4.47 4.68 -22.25
N GLU A 29 -4.38 3.91 -23.35
CA GLU A 29 -5.53 3.23 -23.93
C GLU A 29 -6.10 2.16 -22.98
N TYR A 30 -5.24 1.33 -22.39
CA TYR A 30 -5.66 0.31 -21.43
C TYR A 30 -6.16 0.90 -20.11
N ALA A 31 -5.51 1.95 -19.60
CA ALA A 31 -5.96 2.68 -18.43
C ALA A 31 -7.35 3.30 -18.65
N ALA A 32 -7.61 3.87 -19.83
CA ALA A 32 -8.92 4.38 -20.18
C ALA A 32 -9.99 3.27 -20.25
N LYS A 33 -9.66 2.08 -20.76
CA LYS A 33 -10.57 0.92 -20.75
C LYS A 33 -10.88 0.45 -19.34
N LEU A 34 -9.86 0.34 -18.48
CA LEU A 34 -10.03 -0.02 -17.08
C LEU A 34 -10.87 1.02 -16.34
N ALA A 35 -10.62 2.31 -16.57
CA ALA A 35 -11.42 3.39 -16.01
C ALA A 35 -12.89 3.22 -16.40
N ARG A 36 -13.20 3.08 -17.70
CA ARG A 36 -14.59 2.83 -18.14
C ARG A 36 -15.22 1.63 -17.46
N PHE A 37 -14.49 0.53 -17.32
CA PHE A 37 -14.96 -0.66 -16.60
C PHE A 37 -15.27 -0.37 -15.13
N VAL A 38 -14.37 0.31 -14.43
CA VAL A 38 -14.57 0.71 -13.02
C VAL A 38 -15.77 1.64 -12.88
N GLN A 39 -15.96 2.58 -13.80
CA GLN A 39 -17.12 3.48 -13.80
C GLN A 39 -18.42 2.71 -13.99
N GLN A 40 -18.44 1.76 -14.92
CA GLN A 40 -19.59 0.90 -15.16
C GLN A 40 -19.89 -0.01 -13.95
N ALA A 41 -18.86 -0.64 -13.38
CA ALA A 41 -18.98 -1.46 -12.18
C ALA A 41 -19.50 -0.65 -10.99
N ARG A 42 -19.02 0.59 -10.81
CA ARG A 42 -19.53 1.51 -9.79
C ARG A 42 -21.00 1.86 -10.02
N GLY A 43 -21.39 2.14 -11.26
CA GLY A 43 -22.80 2.41 -11.62
C GLY A 43 -23.71 1.22 -11.33
N MET A 44 -23.25 0.01 -11.65
CA MET A 44 -23.98 -1.23 -11.34
C MET A 44 -24.09 -1.46 -9.84
N ALA A 45 -23.02 -1.23 -9.08
CA ALA A 45 -23.03 -1.34 -7.63
C ALA A 45 -23.99 -0.31 -6.99
N SER A 46 -24.05 0.92 -7.50
CA SER A 46 -25.02 1.91 -7.02
C SER A 46 -26.46 1.53 -7.35
N GLY A 47 -26.73 1.00 -8.55
CA GLY A 47 -28.07 0.54 -8.92
C GLY A 47 -28.53 -0.64 -8.06
N ALA A 48 -27.65 -1.62 -7.82
CA ALA A 48 -27.94 -2.73 -6.93
C ALA A 48 -28.23 -2.26 -5.49
N ARG A 49 -27.44 -1.30 -4.97
CA ARG A 49 -27.67 -0.69 -3.65
C ARG A 49 -29.04 0.01 -3.58
N GLU A 50 -29.44 0.72 -4.62
CA GLU A 50 -30.75 1.37 -4.70
C GLU A 50 -31.88 0.33 -4.67
N SER A 51 -31.79 -0.71 -5.49
CA SER A 51 -32.79 -1.79 -5.52
C SER A 51 -32.86 -2.58 -4.21
N LEU A 52 -31.75 -2.74 -3.50
CA LEU A 52 -31.72 -3.36 -2.17
C LEU A 52 -32.36 -2.44 -1.12
N ARG A 53 -32.12 -1.12 -1.20
CA ARG A 53 -32.74 -0.10 -0.34
C ARG A 53 -34.26 -0.03 -0.53
N GLU A 54 -34.74 -0.13 -1.77
CA GLU A 54 -36.17 -0.16 -2.09
C GLU A 54 -36.89 -1.41 -1.56
N GLN A 55 -36.21 -2.57 -1.58
CA GLN A 55 -36.82 -3.86 -1.21
C GLN A 55 -36.76 -4.19 0.29
N MET A 56 -35.72 -3.75 1.01
CA MET A 56 -35.56 -4.05 2.44
C MET A 56 -36.14 -2.97 3.36
N GLY A 57 -36.52 -1.80 2.83
CA GLY A 57 -37.04 -0.71 3.66
C GLY A 57 -36.02 -0.24 4.70
N PRO A 58 -36.44 0.41 5.80
CA PRO A 58 -35.56 1.12 6.74
C PRO A 58 -34.46 0.28 7.42
N GLU A 59 -34.46 -1.06 7.28
CA GLU A 59 -33.36 -1.93 7.73
C GLU A 59 -32.06 -1.75 6.91
N PHE A 60 -32.09 -1.04 5.77
CA PHE A 60 -30.90 -0.70 4.98
C PHE A 60 -30.06 0.46 5.57
N ASP A 61 -30.63 1.24 6.51
CA ASP A 61 -29.96 2.40 7.13
C ASP A 61 -29.02 2.00 8.30
N ASP A 62 -29.16 0.81 8.87
CA ASP A 62 -28.26 0.30 9.93
C ASP A 62 -26.90 -0.18 9.38
N ILE A 63 -26.77 -0.30 8.05
CA ILE A 63 -25.48 -0.60 7.43
C ILE A 63 -24.74 0.72 7.22
N ASP A 64 -23.72 0.94 8.04
CA ASP A 64 -22.86 2.11 7.98
C ASP A 64 -21.99 2.06 6.71
N TRP A 65 -22.55 2.54 5.58
CA TRP A 65 -21.86 2.65 4.29
C TRP A 65 -21.01 3.93 4.19
N ALA A 66 -21.16 4.87 5.13
CA ALA A 66 -20.45 6.15 5.14
C ALA A 66 -18.93 5.98 5.38
N GLN A 67 -18.55 4.88 6.03
CA GLN A 67 -17.16 4.43 6.18
C GLN A 67 -16.57 3.83 4.89
N TYR A 68 -17.39 3.47 3.90
CA TYR A 68 -16.98 2.94 2.61
C TYR A 68 -17.15 3.91 1.43
N ASP A 69 -17.53 5.17 1.67
CA ASP A 69 -17.69 6.16 0.59
C ASP A 69 -16.33 6.58 0.01
N PRO A 70 -16.00 6.20 -1.24
CA PRO A 70 -14.71 6.52 -1.85
C PRO A 70 -14.54 8.02 -2.12
N ARG A 71 -15.58 8.86 -1.97
CA ARG A 71 -15.48 10.32 -2.18
C ARG A 71 -14.93 11.05 -0.97
N ARG A 72 -14.96 10.43 0.21
CA ARG A 72 -14.21 10.92 1.38
C ARG A 72 -12.72 10.64 1.27
N TYR A 73 -12.32 9.78 0.34
CA TYR A 73 -10.94 9.62 -0.12
C TYR A 73 -10.64 10.69 -1.19
N ASP A 74 -10.33 11.91 -0.77
CA ASP A 74 -9.99 13.00 -1.70
C ASP A 74 -8.53 12.84 -2.17
N PRO A 75 -8.28 12.40 -3.43
CA PRO A 75 -6.93 12.13 -3.91
C PRO A 75 -6.05 13.39 -3.90
N ARG A 76 -6.67 14.58 -3.98
CA ARG A 76 -5.95 15.85 -3.91
C ARG A 76 -5.40 16.12 -2.52
N ARG A 77 -6.04 15.61 -1.46
CA ARG A 77 -5.51 15.70 -0.09
C ARG A 77 -4.24 14.88 0.02
N ILE A 78 -4.25 13.64 -0.46
CA ILE A 78 -3.09 12.72 -0.41
C ILE A 78 -1.91 13.26 -1.23
N VAL A 79 -2.16 13.77 -2.45
CA VAL A 79 -1.11 14.37 -3.28
C VAL A 79 -0.60 15.68 -2.69
N ARG A 80 -1.49 16.50 -2.10
CA ARG A 80 -1.06 17.73 -1.41
C ARG A 80 -0.28 17.42 -0.15
N GLU A 81 -0.65 16.40 0.60
CA GLU A 81 0.05 15.95 1.80
C GLU A 81 1.44 15.42 1.42
N ALA A 82 1.55 14.62 0.35
CA ALA A 82 2.84 14.19 -0.19
C ALA A 82 3.71 15.30 -0.82
N LEU A 83 3.11 16.44 -1.21
CA LEU A 83 3.83 17.61 -1.76
C LEU A 83 4.11 18.71 -0.72
N LEU A 84 3.32 18.77 0.35
CA LEU A 84 3.43 19.74 1.45
C LEU A 84 4.19 19.18 2.64
N GLU A 85 4.39 17.86 2.72
CA GLU A 85 5.39 17.25 3.60
C GLU A 85 6.75 17.82 3.18
N PRO A 86 7.35 18.71 4.00
CA PRO A 86 8.63 19.29 3.67
C PRO A 86 9.64 18.15 3.56
N PHE A 87 10.53 18.24 2.59
CA PHE A 87 11.79 17.53 2.57
C PHE A 87 12.71 18.00 3.73
N GLU A 88 12.20 18.08 4.96
CA GLU A 88 12.97 18.23 6.19
C GLU A 88 13.30 16.80 6.63
N SER A 89 14.38 16.21 6.14
CA SER A 89 15.73 16.57 6.63
C SER A 89 16.66 17.10 5.53
N GLY A 90 17.02 18.39 5.62
CA GLY A 90 18.22 19.00 5.02
C GLY A 90 19.53 18.39 5.55
N ASP A 91 20.72 18.65 5.01
CA ASP A 91 21.21 19.80 4.24
C ASP A 91 22.46 19.39 3.41
N PRO A 92 22.82 20.11 2.33
CA PRO A 92 24.14 20.08 1.73
C PRO A 92 25.03 21.12 2.41
N GLN A 93 25.85 20.71 3.38
CA GLN A 93 26.89 21.58 3.93
C GLN A 93 28.23 20.82 3.99
N ASP A 94 29.21 21.37 3.26
CA ASP A 94 30.63 21.11 3.42
C ASP A 94 31.01 21.03 4.90
N ASP A 95 31.61 19.92 5.34
CA ASP A 95 32.55 19.94 6.48
C ASP A 95 33.44 18.68 6.48
N ASP A 96 34.71 18.95 6.23
CA ASP A 96 35.85 18.05 6.20
C ASP A 96 36.29 17.72 7.65
N LYS A 97 35.78 16.64 8.27
CA LYS A 97 36.34 16.08 9.53
C LYS A 97 36.12 14.56 9.69
N PRO A 98 37.14 13.80 10.14
CA PRO A 98 37.03 12.35 10.33
C PRO A 98 36.52 11.96 11.74
N VAL A 99 36.17 10.68 11.88
CA VAL A 99 35.97 9.87 13.12
C VAL A 99 34.65 10.07 13.90
N THR A 100 33.98 9.07 14.49
CA THR A 100 34.35 7.71 14.91
C THR A 100 33.06 6.90 15.10
N ALA A 101 33.00 5.64 14.65
CA ALA A 101 31.90 4.75 14.96
C ALA A 101 32.04 4.18 16.38
N THR A 102 31.08 4.43 17.27
CA THR A 102 30.95 3.69 18.53
C THR A 102 29.99 2.53 18.31
N MET A 103 30.55 1.33 18.11
CA MET A 103 29.78 0.08 18.14
C MET A 103 29.46 -0.29 19.59
N ALA A 104 28.17 -0.34 19.94
CA ALA A 104 27.73 -1.06 21.14
C ALA A 104 27.70 -2.56 20.81
N ALA A 105 28.47 -3.35 21.57
CA ALA A 105 28.62 -4.79 21.37
C ALA A 105 27.31 -5.54 21.64
N VAL A 106 26.78 -6.21 20.61
CA VAL A 106 25.67 -7.16 20.73
C VAL A 106 26.25 -8.55 21.00
N ALA A 107 25.84 -9.17 22.12
CA ALA A 107 26.25 -10.53 22.49
C ALA A 107 25.84 -11.54 21.40
N PRO A 108 26.61 -12.63 21.19
CA PRO A 108 26.33 -13.57 20.10
C PRO A 108 24.98 -14.26 20.33
N ALA A 109 24.08 -14.11 19.35
CA ALA A 109 22.84 -14.88 19.27
C ALA A 109 23.18 -16.37 19.21
N GLN A 110 22.54 -17.18 20.06
CA GLN A 110 22.79 -18.62 20.10
C GLN A 110 22.41 -19.25 18.76
N VAL A 111 23.37 -19.98 18.18
CA VAL A 111 23.22 -20.64 16.89
C VAL A 111 22.22 -21.79 17.03
N PHE A 112 21.18 -21.76 16.22
CA PHE A 112 20.18 -22.83 16.14
C PHE A 112 20.83 -24.12 15.63
N ASP A 113 20.70 -25.20 16.42
CA ASP A 113 21.23 -26.53 16.09
C ASP A 113 20.11 -27.41 15.52
N PRO A 114 20.14 -27.71 14.21
CA PRO A 114 19.09 -28.47 13.53
C PRO A 114 19.08 -29.96 13.89
N SER A 115 20.08 -30.46 14.63
CA SER A 115 20.13 -31.85 15.08
C SER A 115 19.27 -32.12 16.33
N LYS A 116 18.76 -31.07 16.98
CA LYS A 116 17.88 -31.20 18.14
C LYS A 116 16.41 -31.10 17.71
N PRO A 117 15.54 -32.01 18.18
CA PRO A 117 14.12 -31.91 17.90
C PRO A 117 13.57 -30.63 18.56
N VAL A 118 12.74 -29.91 17.81
CA VAL A 118 12.08 -28.70 18.29
C VAL A 118 11.14 -29.05 19.46
N PRO A 119 11.13 -28.27 20.56
CA PRO A 119 10.26 -28.56 21.69
C PRO A 119 8.78 -28.44 21.30
N TRP A 120 7.97 -29.41 21.71
CA TRP A 120 6.54 -29.38 21.46
C TRP A 120 5.86 -28.33 22.34
N ASP A 121 5.12 -27.41 21.73
CA ASP A 121 4.36 -26.36 22.42
C ASP A 121 2.95 -26.87 22.74
N ALA A 122 2.69 -27.11 24.03
CA ALA A 122 1.45 -27.70 24.51
C ALA A 122 0.30 -26.67 24.63
N GLU A 123 0.55 -25.40 24.34
CA GLU A 123 -0.41 -24.31 24.58
C GLU A 123 -1.24 -23.95 23.32
N ALA A 124 -1.03 -24.68 22.22
CA ALA A 124 -1.81 -24.55 20.99
C ALA A 124 -2.99 -25.55 20.95
N THR A 125 -4.12 -25.22 21.59
CA THR A 125 -5.43 -25.89 21.37
C THR A 125 -6.56 -24.87 21.43
#